data_AF-A0A1B7TIM3-F1
#
_entry.id   AF-A0A1B7TIM3-F1
#
_cell.length_a   1.000
_cell.length_b   1.000
_cell.length_c   1.000
_cell.angle_alpha   90.00
_cell.angle_beta   90.00
_cell.angle_gamma   90.00
#
_symmetry.space_group_name_H-M   'P 1'
#
loop_
_entity.id
_entity.type
_entity.pdbx_description
1 polymer ?
#
loop_
_entity_poly.entity_id
_entity_poly.type
_entity_poly.pdbx_seq_one_letter_code
_entity_poly.pdbx_strand_id
1 'polypeptide(L)'
;MATLYNVSDETKNIIKKFRLTTNRIDKLQFLSLKLNDNYELIVDEDTEDNDDDDDWSDDDEEEESISGDITIVRKALPSNQPRFVALAYPYKNKIPLLLIYYKPDTCRNQETRMLYVNCLEYINNTNLVMPNKVIELTDKSDLDAKFIENIL
;
A
#
# COMPACT_ATOMS: atom_id res chain seq x y z
N MET A 1 -18.46 21.47 2.09
CA MET A 1 -17.02 21.32 1.84
C MET A 1 -16.88 20.63 0.50
N ALA A 2 -16.35 21.32 -0.51
CA ALA A 2 -16.15 20.71 -1.82
C ALA A 2 -14.98 19.72 -1.71
N THR A 3 -15.23 18.45 -2.02
CA THR A 3 -14.20 17.42 -2.09
C THR A 3 -13.27 17.75 -3.25
N LEU A 4 -12.04 18.20 -2.96
CA LEU A 4 -11.02 18.46 -3.99
C LEU A 4 -10.50 17.18 -4.65
N TYR A 5 -10.71 16.02 -4.01
CA TYR A 5 -10.25 14.73 -4.50
C TYR A 5 -11.40 14.02 -5.19
N ASN A 6 -11.10 13.53 -6.39
CA ASN A 6 -11.97 12.61 -7.09
C ASN A 6 -11.33 11.22 -7.10
N VAL A 7 -12.16 10.20 -7.21
CA VAL A 7 -11.71 8.82 -7.41
C VAL A 7 -12.56 8.27 -8.53
N SER A 8 -11.92 7.87 -9.64
CA SER A 8 -12.61 7.23 -10.74
C SER A 8 -13.36 5.99 -10.26
N ASP A 9 -14.49 5.69 -10.91
CA ASP A 9 -15.24 4.47 -10.59
C ASP A 9 -14.42 3.21 -10.91
N GLU A 10 -13.50 3.30 -11.86
CA GLU A 10 -12.51 2.27 -12.14
C GLU A 10 -11.60 1.99 -10.93
N THR A 11 -10.97 3.02 -10.35
CA THR A 11 -10.10 2.85 -9.18
C THR A 11 -10.88 2.32 -7.98
N LYS A 12 -12.13 2.79 -7.77
CA LYS A 12 -13.00 2.24 -6.72
C LYS A 12 -13.28 0.75 -6.93
N ASN A 13 -13.53 0.35 -8.18
CA ASN A 13 -13.78 -1.06 -8.50
C ASN A 13 -12.54 -1.92 -8.28
N ILE A 14 -11.34 -1.42 -8.61
CA ILE A 14 -10.08 -2.13 -8.34
C ILE A 14 -9.86 -2.30 -6.84
N ILE A 15 -9.99 -1.23 -6.04
CA ILE A 15 -9.86 -1.30 -4.57
C ILE A 15 -10.88 -2.27 -3.98
N LYS A 16 -12.12 -2.24 -4.48
CA LYS A 16 -13.18 -3.17 -4.05
C LYS A 16 -12.84 -4.61 -4.42
N LYS A 17 -12.33 -4.86 -5.63
CA LYS A 17 -11.90 -6.18 -6.09
C LYS A 17 -10.76 -6.70 -5.21
N PHE A 18 -9.74 -5.88 -4.98
CA PHE A 18 -8.62 -6.19 -4.08
C PHE A 18 -9.13 -6.65 -2.70
N ARG A 19 -9.97 -5.84 -2.04
CA ARG A 19 -10.54 -6.19 -0.73
C ARG A 19 -11.31 -7.52 -0.72
N LEU A 20 -12.03 -7.84 -1.79
CA LEU A 20 -12.84 -9.06 -1.88
C LEU A 20 -12.00 -10.30 -2.22
N THR A 21 -10.99 -10.13 -3.06
CA THR A 21 -10.11 -11.20 -3.53
C THR A 21 -9.13 -11.61 -2.43
N THR A 22 -8.52 -10.64 -1.75
CA THR A 22 -7.41 -10.95 -0.85
C THR A 22 -7.81 -11.62 0.46
N ASN A 23 -9.09 -11.59 0.84
CA ASN A 23 -9.57 -12.34 2.01
C ASN A 23 -9.55 -13.88 1.81
N ARG A 24 -9.20 -14.36 0.61
CA ARG A 24 -9.16 -15.79 0.27
C ARG A 24 -7.76 -16.30 -0.05
N ILE A 25 -6.75 -15.43 0.02
CA ILE A 25 -5.40 -15.71 -0.46
C ILE A 25 -4.46 -15.71 0.74
N ASP A 26 -3.72 -16.80 0.92
CA ASP A 26 -2.76 -16.96 2.03
C ASP A 26 -1.41 -16.26 1.75
N LYS A 27 -1.25 -15.66 0.57
CA LYS A 27 -0.08 -14.88 0.16
C LYS A 27 -0.26 -13.39 0.43
N LEU A 28 0.84 -12.70 0.73
CA LEU A 28 0.85 -11.24 0.87
C LEU A 28 0.48 -10.60 -0.47
N GLN A 29 -0.43 -9.62 -0.43
CA GLN A 29 -0.71 -8.78 -1.61
C GLN A 29 -0.76 -7.32 -1.21
N PHE A 30 -0.35 -6.45 -2.13
CA PHE A 30 -0.40 -5.02 -1.93
C PHE A 30 -0.89 -4.31 -3.18
N LEU A 31 -1.52 -3.15 -2.98
CA LEU A 31 -1.99 -2.27 -4.04
C LEU A 31 -1.45 -0.87 -3.75
N SER A 32 -0.59 -0.36 -4.63
CA SER A 32 -0.08 1.00 -4.53
C SER A 32 -1.05 1.99 -5.18
N LEU A 33 -1.30 3.11 -4.51
CA LEU A 33 -2.17 4.18 -4.98
C LEU A 33 -1.39 5.51 -4.95
N LYS A 34 -1.55 6.29 -6.01
CA LYS A 34 -0.98 7.63 -6.16
C LYS A 34 -2.05 8.65 -6.53
N LEU A 35 -1.75 9.92 -6.27
CA LEU A 35 -2.49 11.05 -6.83
C LEU A 35 -1.85 11.45 -8.16
N ASN A 36 -2.69 11.62 -9.18
CA ASN A 36 -2.27 12.24 -10.45
C ASN A 36 -2.23 13.77 -10.34
N ASP A 37 -1.80 14.43 -11.42
CA ASP A 37 -1.73 15.90 -11.50
C ASP A 37 -3.11 16.58 -11.38
N ASN A 38 -4.19 15.85 -11.63
CA ASN A 38 -5.58 16.30 -11.50
C ASN A 38 -6.18 16.04 -10.10
N TYR A 39 -5.35 15.64 -9.13
CA TYR A 39 -5.77 15.32 -7.75
C TYR A 39 -6.74 14.14 -7.66
N GLU A 40 -6.67 13.23 -8.63
CA GLU A 40 -7.43 11.99 -8.64
C GLU A 40 -6.59 10.86 -8.07
N LEU A 41 -7.19 10.07 -7.17
CA LEU A 41 -6.57 8.85 -6.65
C LEU A 41 -6.68 7.75 -7.70
N ILE A 42 -5.54 7.26 -8.15
CA ILE A 42 -5.39 6.22 -9.15
C ILE A 42 -4.52 5.08 -8.62
N VAL A 43 -4.67 3.91 -9.23
CA VAL A 43 -3.75 2.80 -9.00
C VAL A 43 -2.41 3.12 -9.63
N ASP A 44 -1.35 2.77 -8.93
CA ASP A 44 -0.01 3.00 -9.41
C ASP A 44 0.48 1.82 -10.26
N GLU A 45 0.25 1.92 -11.56
CA GLU A 45 0.63 0.92 -12.56
C GLU A 45 2.14 0.71 -12.70
N ASP A 46 2.98 1.65 -12.22
CA ASP A 46 4.45 1.46 -12.16
C ASP A 46 4.85 0.39 -11.13
N THR A 47 3.87 -0.10 -10.37
CA THR A 47 3.98 -1.17 -9.41
C THR A 47 3.40 -2.42 -10.06
N GLU A 48 4.05 -2.87 -11.14
CA GLU A 48 3.61 -4.05 -11.89
C GLU A 48 3.47 -5.27 -10.97
N ASP A 49 2.38 -5.98 -11.25
CA ASP A 49 1.75 -7.07 -10.54
C ASP A 49 2.68 -8.15 -9.96
N ASN A 50 2.32 -8.66 -8.77
CA ASN A 50 2.78 -9.96 -8.28
C ASN A 50 1.88 -11.08 -8.85
N ASP A 51 1.64 -11.07 -10.16
CA ASP A 51 1.05 -12.22 -10.87
C ASP A 51 2.14 -12.84 -11.75
N ASP A 52 2.77 -13.89 -11.22
CA ASP A 52 3.50 -14.99 -11.87
C ASP A 52 4.45 -14.70 -13.06
N ASP A 53 5.77 -14.74 -12.83
CA ASP A 53 6.75 -15.56 -13.58
C ASP A 53 8.20 -15.30 -13.12
N ASP A 54 9.05 -16.33 -13.19
CA ASP A 54 10.50 -16.42 -12.87
C ASP A 54 10.94 -16.81 -11.43
N ASP A 55 10.53 -18.01 -11.00
CA ASP A 55 11.27 -18.84 -10.04
C ASP A 55 12.49 -19.50 -10.71
N TRP A 56 13.56 -18.73 -10.95
CA TRP A 56 14.90 -19.26 -11.28
C TRP A 56 15.97 -18.51 -10.47
N SER A 57 16.20 -18.93 -9.23
CA SER A 57 17.49 -18.73 -8.55
C SER A 57 17.78 -19.87 -7.57
N ASP A 58 18.77 -20.68 -7.96
CA ASP A 58 19.56 -21.59 -7.12
C ASP A 58 20.13 -20.89 -5.87
N ASP A 59 20.32 -21.68 -4.80
CA ASP A 59 21.05 -21.40 -3.56
C ASP A 59 20.43 -20.37 -2.59
N ASP A 60 19.55 -20.84 -1.68
CA ASP A 60 19.92 -21.15 -0.28
C ASP A 60 18.64 -21.45 0.53
N GLU A 61 18.69 -22.48 1.38
CA GLU A 61 17.65 -22.81 2.36
C GLU A 61 17.48 -21.67 3.38
N GLU A 62 16.65 -20.67 3.09
CA GLU A 62 16.12 -19.77 4.11
C GLU A 62 14.61 -19.67 3.93
N GLU A 63 13.90 -19.83 5.05
CA GLU A 63 12.45 -19.89 5.19
C GLU A 63 11.70 -19.05 4.13
N GLU A 64 10.63 -19.60 3.56
CA GLU A 64 9.60 -18.92 2.75
C GLU A 64 8.89 -17.88 3.64
N SER A 65 9.66 -16.89 4.07
CA SER A 65 9.40 -16.02 5.20
C SER A 65 8.69 -14.79 4.67
N ILE A 66 7.62 -14.39 5.32
CA ILE A 66 6.84 -13.15 5.06
C ILE A 66 7.76 -11.89 5.00
N SER A 67 8.99 -12.00 5.52
CA SER A 67 10.07 -11.02 5.38
C SER A 67 10.52 -10.76 3.92
N GLY A 68 10.45 -11.74 3.03
CA GLY A 68 10.73 -11.57 1.60
C GLY A 68 9.67 -10.69 0.93
N ASP A 69 8.40 -11.00 1.20
CA ASP A 69 7.25 -10.30 0.63
C ASP A 69 7.20 -8.81 1.02
N ILE A 70 7.51 -8.48 2.28
CA ILE A 70 7.51 -7.08 2.71
C ILE A 70 8.65 -6.27 2.06
N THR A 71 9.73 -6.93 1.68
CA THR A 71 10.84 -6.30 0.96
C THR A 71 10.42 -5.86 -0.45
N ILE A 72 9.50 -6.60 -1.09
CA ILE A 72 8.92 -6.23 -2.38
C ILE A 72 8.10 -4.93 -2.23
N VAL A 73 7.28 -4.83 -1.18
CA VAL A 73 6.53 -3.61 -0.86
C VAL A 73 7.47 -2.41 -0.65
N ARG A 74 8.60 -2.60 0.05
CA ARG A 74 9.60 -1.53 0.23
C ARG A 74 10.20 -1.07 -1.08
N LYS A 75 10.52 -2.00 -1.99
CA LYS A 75 11.07 -1.70 -3.32
C LYS A 75 10.06 -0.93 -4.19
N ALA A 76 8.78 -1.28 -4.09
CA ALA A 76 7.67 -0.62 -4.78
C ALA A 76 7.44 0.84 -4.36
N LEU A 77 7.80 1.23 -3.13
CA LEU A 77 7.67 2.61 -2.69
C LEU A 77 8.69 3.51 -3.41
N PRO A 78 8.34 4.72 -3.89
CA PRO A 78 9.31 5.67 -4.45
C PRO A 78 10.18 6.28 -3.36
N SER A 79 11.34 6.86 -3.67
CA SER A 79 12.27 7.39 -2.65
C SER A 79 12.01 8.85 -2.24
N ASN A 80 11.24 9.60 -3.03
CA ASN A 80 11.12 11.07 -2.92
C ASN A 80 9.67 11.59 -2.99
N GLN A 81 8.68 10.70 -3.09
CA GLN A 81 7.28 11.06 -3.24
C GLN A 81 6.40 10.28 -2.25
N PRO A 82 5.33 10.88 -1.71
CA PRO A 82 4.38 10.16 -0.87
C PRO A 82 3.59 9.14 -1.70
N ARG A 83 3.22 8.02 -1.08
CA ARG A 83 2.31 7.03 -1.67
C ARG A 83 1.43 6.39 -0.61
N PHE A 84 0.29 5.89 -1.06
CA PHE A 84 -0.54 5.00 -0.27
C PHE A 84 -0.32 3.56 -0.74
N VAL A 85 -0.28 2.63 0.20
CA VAL A 85 -0.25 1.20 -0.11
C VAL A 85 -1.30 0.50 0.73
N ALA A 86 -2.29 -0.10 0.08
CA ALA A 86 -3.20 -1.02 0.73
C ALA A 86 -2.52 -2.38 0.78
N LEU A 87 -2.17 -2.84 1.97
CA LEU A 87 -1.46 -4.10 2.22
C LEU A 87 -2.40 -5.09 2.88
N ALA A 88 -2.60 -6.24 2.26
CA ALA A 88 -3.27 -7.35 2.89
C ALA A 88 -2.20 -8.31 3.41
N TYR A 89 -2.08 -8.37 4.73
CA TYR A 89 -0.99 -9.09 5.39
C TYR A 89 -1.54 -10.38 6.02
N PRO A 90 -1.17 -11.57 5.52
CA PRO A 90 -1.57 -12.82 6.15
C PRO A 90 -0.87 -12.97 7.50
N TYR A 91 -1.65 -13.00 8.59
CA TYR A 91 -1.12 -13.18 9.94
C TYR A 91 -1.98 -14.16 10.74
N LYS A 92 -1.36 -15.28 11.10
CA LYS A 92 -2.02 -16.42 11.78
C LYS A 92 -3.20 -16.94 10.93
N ASN A 93 -4.44 -16.65 11.35
CA ASN A 93 -5.67 -17.11 10.68
C ASN A 93 -6.53 -15.92 10.19
N LYS A 94 -5.93 -14.75 10.03
CA LYS A 94 -6.62 -13.53 9.56
C LYS A 94 -5.75 -12.84 8.53
N ILE A 95 -6.41 -12.14 7.61
CA ILE A 95 -5.76 -11.32 6.60
C ILE A 95 -6.21 -9.86 6.84
N PRO A 96 -5.67 -9.18 7.87
CA PRO A 96 -5.95 -7.77 8.08
C PRO A 96 -5.52 -6.94 6.87
N LEU A 97 -6.40 -6.00 6.50
CA LEU A 97 -6.11 -4.99 5.50
C LEU A 97 -5.52 -3.76 6.19
N LEU A 98 -4.32 -3.38 5.82
CA LEU A 98 -3.58 -2.24 6.35
C LEU A 98 -3.49 -1.16 5.27
N LEU A 99 -3.59 0.10 5.68
CA LEU A 99 -3.28 1.22 4.79
C LEU A 99 -1.99 1.87 5.25
N ILE A 100 -0.93 1.68 4.47
CA ILE A 100 0.36 2.32 4.71
C ILE A 100 0.34 3.67 3.99
N TYR A 101 0.50 4.74 4.75
CA TYR A 101 0.76 6.07 4.24
C TYR A 101 2.26 6.36 4.34
N TYR A 102 2.95 6.23 3.21
CA TYR A 102 4.37 6.53 3.11
C TYR A 102 4.57 8.00 2.74
N LYS A 103 5.28 8.74 3.59
CA LYS A 103 5.59 10.17 3.43
C LYS A 103 7.09 10.43 3.65
N PRO A 104 7.93 10.29 2.61
CA PRO A 104 9.36 10.46 2.79
C PRO A 104 9.75 11.89 3.20
N ASP A 105 10.69 12.02 4.13
CA ASP A 105 11.27 13.33 4.49
C ASP A 105 12.06 13.97 3.34
N THR A 106 12.52 13.14 2.39
CA THR A 106 13.19 13.60 1.16
C THR A 106 12.24 14.30 0.19
N CYS A 107 10.91 14.20 0.38
CA CYS A 107 9.93 14.91 -0.42
C CYS A 107 9.99 16.42 -0.12
N ARG A 108 10.65 17.17 -1.00
CA ARG A 108 10.81 18.62 -0.87
C ARG A 108 9.55 19.42 -1.17
N ASN A 109 8.60 18.87 -1.93
CA ASN A 109 7.39 19.59 -2.29
C ASN A 109 6.36 19.56 -1.15
N GLN A 110 6.22 20.68 -0.44
CA GLN A 110 5.29 20.81 0.68
C GLN A 110 3.82 20.73 0.24
N GLU A 111 3.48 21.22 -0.96
CA GLU A 111 2.12 21.17 -1.48
C GLU A 111 1.67 19.73 -1.70
N THR A 112 2.51 18.90 -2.31
CA THR A 112 2.25 17.47 -2.49
C THR A 112 2.06 16.76 -1.15
N ARG A 113 2.89 17.08 -0.14
CA ARG A 113 2.72 16.48 1.20
C ARG A 113 1.38 16.83 1.83
N MET A 114 0.97 18.09 1.76
CA MET A 114 -0.34 18.52 2.28
C MET A 114 -1.49 17.88 1.51
N LEU A 115 -1.35 17.76 0.19
CA LEU A 115 -2.32 17.12 -0.67
C LEU A 115 -2.59 15.67 -0.24
N TYR A 116 -1.54 14.89 0.00
CA TYR A 116 -1.66 13.52 0.49
C TYR A 116 -2.26 13.44 1.90
N VAL A 117 -1.92 14.35 2.82
CA VAL A 117 -2.56 14.39 4.15
C VAL A 117 -4.08 14.59 4.03
N ASN A 118 -4.50 15.54 3.20
CA ASN A 118 -5.92 15.80 2.95
C ASN A 118 -6.61 14.61 2.23
N CYS A 119 -5.90 13.93 1.33
CA CYS A 119 -6.40 12.73 0.66
C CYS A 119 -6.57 11.55 1.64
N LEU A 120 -5.66 11.38 2.61
CA LEU A 120 -5.80 10.36 3.66
C LEU A 120 -7.08 10.56 4.46
N GLU A 121 -7.39 11.81 4.84
CA GLU A 121 -8.64 12.15 5.52
C GLU A 121 -9.86 11.80 4.65
N TYR A 122 -9.80 12.09 3.35
CA TYR A 122 -10.84 11.69 2.40
C TYR A 122 -11.03 10.17 2.31
N ILE A 123 -9.95 9.39 2.22
CA ILE A 123 -9.99 7.92 2.17
C ILE A 123 -10.65 7.36 3.44
N ASN A 124 -10.32 7.93 4.60
CA ASN A 124 -10.91 7.54 5.88
C ASN A 124 -12.40 7.89 5.96
N ASN A 125 -12.78 9.11 5.56
CA ASN A 125 -14.18 9.57 5.60
C ASN A 125 -15.08 8.82 4.60
N THR A 126 -14.55 8.44 3.45
CA THR A 126 -15.29 7.71 2.41
C THR A 126 -15.28 6.20 2.59
N ASN A 127 -14.50 5.68 3.54
CA ASN A 127 -14.31 4.24 3.75
C ASN A 127 -13.91 3.52 2.45
N LEU A 128 -13.08 4.17 1.62
CA LEU A 128 -12.74 3.64 0.30
C LEU A 128 -11.97 2.31 0.40
N VAL A 129 -10.94 2.28 1.26
CA VAL A 129 -10.10 1.10 1.49
C VAL A 129 -10.63 0.26 2.66
N MET A 130 -11.27 0.87 3.66
CA MET A 130 -11.69 0.24 4.93
C MET A 130 -10.56 -0.56 5.62
N PRO A 131 -9.38 0.04 5.87
CA PRO A 131 -8.29 -0.66 6.52
C PRO A 131 -8.63 -0.95 7.99
N ASN A 132 -8.18 -2.09 8.49
CA ASN A 132 -8.17 -2.41 9.92
C ASN A 132 -7.29 -1.45 10.71
N LYS A 133 -6.14 -1.05 10.15
CA LYS A 133 -5.24 -0.04 10.73
C LYS A 133 -4.58 0.80 9.64
N VAL A 134 -4.36 2.06 9.96
CA VAL A 134 -3.58 3.00 9.15
C VAL A 134 -2.20 3.13 9.79
N ILE A 135 -1.15 2.98 8.98
CA ILE A 135 0.25 3.05 9.40
C ILE A 135 0.89 4.23 8.67
N GLU A 136 1.47 5.16 9.40
CA GLU A 136 2.25 6.26 8.81
C GLU A 136 3.73 5.93 8.84
N LEU A 137 4.39 6.01 7.68
CA LEU A 137 5.82 5.75 7.54
C LEU A 137 6.53 6.94 6.93
N THR A 138 7.74 7.19 7.42
CA THR A 138 8.60 8.27 6.91
C THR A 138 9.83 7.68 6.24
N ASP A 139 10.37 6.59 6.78
CA ASP A 139 11.39 5.77 6.13
C ASP A 139 10.79 4.44 5.68
N LYS A 140 11.28 3.89 4.56
CA LYS A 140 10.94 2.54 4.11
C LYS A 140 11.57 1.49 5.01
N SER A 141 12.73 1.81 5.58
CA SER A 141 13.50 0.95 6.48
C SER A 141 12.75 0.65 7.79
N ASP A 142 11.72 1.42 8.13
CA ASP A 142 10.86 1.16 9.28
C ASP A 142 9.81 0.06 9.00
N LEU A 143 9.55 -0.26 7.72
CA LEU A 143 8.52 -1.24 7.31
C LEU A 143 9.00 -2.70 7.44
N ASP A 144 9.10 -3.23 8.65
CA ASP A 144 9.45 -4.64 8.88
C ASP A 144 8.24 -5.52 9.19
N ALA A 145 8.34 -6.82 8.90
CA ALA A 145 7.33 -7.81 9.30
C ALA A 145 7.06 -7.76 10.81
N LYS A 146 8.12 -7.71 11.63
CA LYS A 146 8.01 -7.55 13.10
C LYS A 146 7.27 -6.28 13.52
N PHE A 147 7.46 -5.19 12.77
CA PHE A 147 6.77 -3.92 13.05
C PHE A 147 5.27 -4.06 12.78
N ILE A 148 4.90 -4.65 11.64
CA ILE A 148 3.50 -4.93 11.30
C ILE A 148 2.86 -5.86 12.34
N GLU A 149 3.54 -6.95 12.72
CA GLU A 149 3.02 -7.92 13.69
C GLU A 149 2.84 -7.36 15.09
N ASN A 150 3.68 -6.41 15.53
CA ASN A 150 3.48 -5.71 16.80
C ASN A 150 2.26 -4.79 16.77
N ILE A 151 1.89 -4.32 15.59
CA ILE A 151 0.74 -3.44 15.39
C ILE A 151 -0.54 -4.26 15.17
N LEU A 152 -0.50 -5.54 14.79
CA LEU A 152 -1.69 -6.36 14.54
C LEU A 152 -2.25 -7.06 15.79
#